data_AF-A0A2N5SIU2-F1
#
_entry.id   AF-A0A2N5SIU2-F1
#
_cell.length_a   1.000
_cell.length_b   1.000
_cell.length_c   1.000
_cell.angle_alpha   90.00
_cell.angle_beta   90.00
_cell.angle_gamma   90.00
#
_symmetry.space_group_name_H-M   'P 1'
#
loop_
_entity.id
_entity.type
_entity.pdbx_description
1 polymer ?
#
loop_
_entity_poly.entity_id
_entity_poly.type
_entity_poly.pdbx_seq_one_letter_code
_entity_poly.pdbx_strand_id
1 'polypeptide(L)'
;MTGRPCLWILRTKRKRLSMATKSATLKFPLSDRLPAVTQLAIHKDGEQLVYVNSNKNAADQVKSGKATQTTLTSFMKLNQKDAVGANGRHARTLKYKDVIAYFWWDKSKKVWFPRDQKANAVGRVYSVSYLSGERFYERVLLLHWEGFQSFKELRMVDGVKAKTYQIACNWLGLLVNNYLDNKALVEASAAQTGYQLAEIFAIMCFHSPPADAKKLFETHYLAFTDNVARLDVTDRNSRLLRNSKRRVLGWFWVKGIMAQMEHTLDECGIFISQADTRALNVKMALTKRQERLFYLDGPGGNGKTFLLNTVINLASAREILTIVAASSGVVALLLKGGQTSHSAFKIPINVGKEAECGVDNDSLLASILAAAELIIWDEVVTIHMNCINAVDRTLRRVAQCNKPFGGKVVIFSGDFRQTLPVVKYNTFPP
;
A
#
# COMPACT_ATOMS: atom_id res chain seq x y z
N MET A 1 -21.02 1.00 -43.81
CA MET A 1 -19.58 0.78 -44.06
C MET A 1 -18.80 1.16 -42.82
N THR A 2 -18.21 0.18 -42.13
CA THR A 2 -16.97 0.25 -41.31
C THR A 2 -16.77 -1.10 -40.63
N GLY A 3 -16.57 -2.16 -41.44
CA GLY A 3 -16.18 -3.47 -40.96
C GLY A 3 -14.71 -3.46 -40.57
N ARG A 4 -14.40 -3.83 -39.33
CA ARG A 4 -13.01 -4.04 -38.89
C ARG A 4 -12.42 -5.24 -39.64
N PRO A 5 -11.15 -5.20 -40.08
CA PRO A 5 -10.55 -6.30 -40.82
C PRO A 5 -10.29 -7.49 -39.88
N CYS A 6 -10.92 -8.63 -40.17
CA CYS A 6 -10.59 -9.91 -39.55
C CYS A 6 -9.16 -10.30 -39.96
N LEU A 7 -8.24 -10.31 -39.00
CA LEU A 7 -6.87 -10.75 -39.21
C LEU A 7 -6.84 -12.29 -39.21
N TRP A 8 -6.94 -12.89 -40.40
CA TRP A 8 -6.82 -14.34 -40.58
C TRP A 8 -5.36 -14.75 -40.51
N ILE A 9 -4.93 -15.37 -39.41
CA ILE A 9 -3.59 -15.96 -39.30
C ILE A 9 -3.61 -17.33 -40.02
N LEU A 10 -3.24 -17.33 -41.30
CA LEU A 10 -2.97 -18.54 -42.07
C LEU A 10 -1.65 -19.16 -41.61
N ARG A 11 -1.70 -20.36 -41.00
CA ARG A 11 -0.53 -21.21 -40.77
C ARG A 11 -0.68 -22.51 -41.55
N THR A 12 0.27 -22.77 -42.44
CA THR A 12 0.41 -24.05 -43.13
C THR A 12 0.73 -25.15 -42.12
N LYS A 13 0.07 -26.30 -42.25
CA LYS A 13 0.37 -27.49 -41.44
C LYS A 13 1.79 -27.97 -41.77
N ARG A 14 2.78 -27.61 -40.95
CA ARG A 14 3.88 -28.54 -40.69
C ARG A 14 3.27 -29.69 -39.89
N LYS A 15 3.28 -30.90 -40.45
CA LYS A 15 2.97 -32.15 -39.74
C LYS A 15 3.84 -32.20 -38.48
N ARG A 16 3.31 -31.73 -37.33
CA ARG A 16 3.80 -32.17 -36.03
C ARG A 16 3.31 -33.58 -35.89
N LEU A 17 4.22 -34.54 -36.07
CA LEU A 17 4.00 -35.91 -35.62
C LEU A 17 3.41 -35.85 -34.20
N SER A 18 2.24 -36.46 -34.01
CA SER A 18 1.87 -36.87 -32.68
C SER A 18 2.96 -37.83 -32.21
N MET A 19 3.74 -37.43 -31.21
CA MET A 19 4.62 -38.32 -30.46
C MET A 19 3.72 -39.31 -29.69
N ALA A 20 3.26 -40.34 -30.39
CA ALA A 20 3.36 -41.69 -29.88
C ALA A 20 4.72 -42.17 -30.38
N THR A 21 5.76 -42.03 -29.54
CA THR A 21 7.02 -42.70 -29.81
C THR A 21 6.68 -44.20 -29.76
N LYS A 22 6.62 -44.85 -30.92
CA LYS A 22 6.62 -46.31 -31.02
C LYS A 22 8.08 -46.70 -31.19
N SER A 23 8.56 -47.63 -30.39
CA SER A 23 9.84 -48.30 -30.69
C SER A 23 9.71 -48.91 -32.08
N ALA A 24 10.62 -48.53 -32.98
CA ALA A 24 10.61 -48.97 -34.38
C ALA A 24 10.81 -50.49 -34.53
N THR A 25 11.06 -51.22 -33.43
CA THR A 25 11.44 -52.64 -33.48
C THR A 25 10.43 -53.57 -32.80
N LEU A 26 9.58 -53.10 -31.86
CA LEU A 26 8.78 -54.03 -31.03
C LEU A 26 7.31 -53.64 -30.76
N LYS A 27 6.79 -52.51 -31.29
CA LYS A 27 5.37 -52.09 -31.12
C LYS A 27 4.84 -52.02 -29.66
N PHE A 28 5.69 -52.04 -28.62
CA PHE A 28 5.22 -51.80 -27.25
C PHE A 28 4.90 -50.31 -26.99
N PRO A 29 3.86 -49.99 -26.18
CA PRO A 29 3.61 -48.62 -25.73
C PRO A 29 4.75 -48.15 -24.82
N LEU A 30 5.53 -47.16 -25.27
CA LEU A 30 6.72 -46.66 -24.56
C LEU A 30 6.39 -45.72 -23.38
N SER A 31 5.18 -45.18 -23.31
CA SER A 31 4.70 -44.40 -22.17
C SER A 31 3.19 -44.28 -22.22
N ASP A 32 2.52 -44.70 -21.14
CA ASP A 32 1.13 -44.33 -20.88
C ASP A 32 1.10 -43.04 -20.05
N ARG A 33 0.28 -42.07 -20.48
CA ARG A 33 0.03 -40.85 -19.71
C ARG A 33 -1.18 -41.09 -18.82
N LEU A 34 -0.92 -41.41 -17.56
CA LEU A 34 -1.93 -41.46 -16.51
C LEU A 34 -1.74 -40.25 -15.58
N PRO A 35 -2.72 -39.35 -15.45
CA PRO A 35 -4.04 -39.33 -16.09
C PRO A 35 -4.04 -38.85 -17.56
N ALA A 36 -5.12 -39.14 -18.28
CA ALA A 36 -5.30 -38.68 -19.66
C ALA A 36 -5.43 -37.14 -19.71
N VAL A 37 -4.60 -36.49 -20.53
CA VAL A 37 -4.59 -35.02 -20.66
C VAL A 37 -5.27 -34.58 -21.95
N THR A 38 -6.35 -33.80 -21.84
CA THR A 38 -7.07 -33.24 -23.00
C THR A 38 -6.85 -31.75 -23.12
N GLN A 39 -6.52 -31.29 -24.32
CA GLN A 39 -6.33 -29.86 -24.60
C GLN A 39 -7.67 -29.15 -24.80
N LEU A 40 -7.84 -28.06 -24.08
CA LEU A 40 -9.03 -27.21 -24.14
C LEU A 40 -8.72 -25.91 -24.90
N ALA A 41 -9.67 -25.51 -25.75
CA ALA A 41 -9.54 -24.33 -26.59
C ALA A 41 -9.71 -23.05 -25.77
N ILE A 42 -8.99 -22.00 -26.17
CA ILE A 42 -9.10 -20.64 -25.63
C ILE A 42 -9.02 -19.61 -26.76
N HIS A 43 -10.00 -18.73 -26.84
CA HIS A 43 -10.11 -17.69 -27.85
C HIS A 43 -11.21 -16.71 -27.47
N LYS A 44 -11.08 -15.46 -27.91
CA LYS A 44 -12.16 -14.48 -27.78
C LYS A 44 -13.36 -14.89 -28.62
N ASP A 45 -14.48 -14.23 -28.37
CA ASP A 45 -15.67 -14.35 -29.19
C ASP A 45 -15.33 -14.00 -30.66
N GLY A 46 -15.68 -14.88 -31.58
CA GLY A 46 -15.35 -14.76 -33.01
C GLY A 46 -13.88 -15.02 -33.42
N GLU A 47 -12.92 -15.13 -32.49
CA GLU A 47 -11.48 -15.33 -32.80
C GLU A 47 -11.05 -16.82 -32.80
N GLN A 48 -11.95 -17.71 -33.21
CA GLN A 48 -11.71 -19.16 -33.19
C GLN A 48 -10.70 -19.57 -34.26
N LEU A 49 -9.78 -20.47 -33.91
CA LEU A 49 -8.78 -20.95 -34.86
C LEU A 49 -9.38 -22.05 -35.76
N VAL A 50 -9.46 -21.77 -37.07
CA VAL A 50 -10.01 -22.69 -38.07
C VAL A 50 -8.87 -23.31 -38.87
N TYR A 51 -8.79 -24.64 -38.89
CA TYR A 51 -7.82 -25.37 -39.71
C TYR A 51 -8.44 -25.75 -41.05
N VAL A 52 -8.04 -25.04 -42.11
CA VAL A 52 -8.38 -25.38 -43.49
C VAL A 52 -7.39 -26.42 -44.01
N ASN A 53 -7.90 -27.47 -44.64
CA ASN A 53 -7.07 -28.46 -45.31
C ASN A 53 -6.87 -28.02 -46.76
N SER A 54 -5.68 -28.18 -47.33
CA SER A 54 -5.35 -27.71 -48.68
C SER A 54 -6.32 -28.19 -49.78
N ASN A 55 -7.01 -29.30 -49.54
CA ASN A 55 -7.96 -29.93 -50.47
C ASN A 55 -9.43 -29.54 -50.21
N LYS A 56 -9.72 -28.62 -49.28
CA LYS A 56 -11.08 -28.15 -48.98
C LYS A 56 -11.12 -26.62 -48.94
N ASN A 57 -12.14 -26.04 -49.55
CA ASN A 57 -12.29 -24.59 -49.61
C ASN A 57 -12.62 -24.03 -48.22
N ALA A 58 -11.96 -22.95 -47.81
CA ALA A 58 -12.14 -22.34 -46.48
C ALA A 58 -13.60 -21.92 -46.24
N ALA A 59 -14.27 -21.46 -47.30
CA ALA A 59 -15.67 -21.03 -47.26
C ALA A 59 -16.64 -22.15 -46.86
N ASP A 60 -16.41 -23.39 -47.32
CA ASP A 60 -17.33 -24.51 -47.06
C ASP A 60 -17.24 -25.00 -45.61
N GLN A 61 -16.04 -24.93 -45.01
CA GLN A 61 -15.83 -25.25 -43.61
C GLN A 61 -16.52 -24.23 -42.68
N VAL A 62 -16.50 -22.95 -43.05
CA VAL A 62 -17.21 -21.89 -42.32
C VAL A 62 -18.73 -22.06 -42.49
N LYS A 63 -19.22 -22.31 -43.71
CA LYS A 63 -20.64 -22.59 -43.99
C LYS A 63 -21.18 -23.82 -43.25
N SER A 64 -20.35 -24.84 -43.01
CA SER A 64 -20.75 -26.05 -42.27
C SER A 64 -21.05 -25.82 -40.79
N GLY A 65 -20.74 -24.64 -40.24
CA GLY A 65 -20.89 -24.31 -38.81
C GLY A 65 -19.89 -25.01 -37.88
N LYS A 66 -19.25 -26.11 -38.30
CA LYS A 66 -18.26 -26.86 -37.51
C LYS A 66 -17.04 -26.04 -37.10
N ALA A 67 -16.69 -25.03 -37.89
CA ALA A 67 -15.59 -24.11 -37.60
C ALA A 67 -15.79 -23.31 -36.30
N THR A 68 -17.05 -23.04 -35.92
CA THR A 68 -17.40 -22.27 -34.71
C THR A 68 -17.49 -23.12 -33.44
N GLN A 69 -17.44 -24.45 -33.59
CA GLN A 69 -17.62 -25.40 -32.49
C GLN A 69 -16.25 -25.81 -31.94
N THR A 70 -15.89 -25.18 -30.83
CA THR A 70 -14.69 -25.47 -30.04
C THR A 70 -15.10 -26.13 -28.73
N THR A 71 -14.12 -26.67 -28.00
CA THR A 71 -14.37 -27.19 -26.65
C THR A 71 -14.97 -26.13 -25.71
N LEU A 72 -14.63 -24.84 -25.93
CA LEU A 72 -15.12 -23.72 -25.14
C LEU A 72 -16.56 -23.33 -25.51
N THR A 73 -16.86 -23.15 -26.80
CA THR A 73 -18.21 -22.77 -27.23
C THR A 73 -19.22 -23.89 -26.97
N SER A 74 -18.79 -25.15 -27.12
CA SER A 74 -19.63 -26.30 -26.76
C SER A 74 -19.78 -26.48 -25.25
N PHE A 75 -18.82 -26.03 -24.42
CA PHE A 75 -18.97 -26.03 -22.96
C PHE A 75 -20.04 -25.02 -22.51
N MET A 76 -20.06 -23.82 -23.11
CA MET A 76 -21.14 -22.85 -22.87
C MET A 76 -22.52 -23.43 -23.22
N LYS A 77 -22.62 -24.21 -24.31
CA LYS A 77 -23.86 -24.92 -24.67
C LYS A 77 -24.26 -26.01 -23.66
N LEU A 78 -23.29 -26.69 -23.05
CA LEU A 78 -23.58 -27.62 -21.94
C LEU A 78 -24.17 -26.88 -20.75
N ASN A 79 -23.60 -25.73 -20.37
CA ASN A 79 -24.08 -24.90 -19.26
C ASN A 79 -25.49 -24.33 -19.52
N GLN A 80 -25.80 -23.94 -20.76
CA GLN A 80 -27.14 -23.50 -21.15
C GLN A 80 -28.18 -24.59 -20.88
N LYS A 81 -27.87 -25.83 -21.26
CA LYS A 81 -28.73 -27.01 -21.05
C LYS A 81 -28.67 -27.59 -19.64
N ASP A 82 -27.76 -27.08 -18.81
CA ASP A 82 -27.37 -27.67 -17.53
C ASP A 82 -27.21 -29.19 -17.57
N ALA A 83 -26.50 -29.67 -18.58
CA ALA A 83 -26.38 -31.10 -18.86
C ALA A 83 -25.77 -31.85 -17.66
N VAL A 84 -26.27 -33.06 -17.41
CA VAL A 84 -25.80 -33.92 -16.33
C VAL A 84 -24.70 -34.84 -16.86
N GLY A 85 -23.52 -34.76 -16.26
CA GLY A 85 -22.38 -35.62 -16.55
C GLY A 85 -22.27 -36.79 -15.57
N ALA A 86 -21.09 -37.41 -15.52
CA ALA A 86 -20.84 -38.52 -14.62
C ALA A 86 -21.22 -38.23 -13.17
N ASN A 87 -21.68 -39.27 -12.47
CA ASN A 87 -22.08 -39.20 -11.06
C ASN A 87 -23.15 -38.13 -10.77
N GLY A 88 -24.02 -37.83 -11.75
CA GLY A 88 -25.10 -36.85 -11.58
C GLY A 88 -24.63 -35.39 -11.53
N ARG A 89 -23.38 -35.09 -11.92
CA ARG A 89 -22.85 -33.73 -11.78
C ARG A 89 -23.32 -32.79 -12.89
N HIS A 90 -23.96 -31.70 -12.50
CA HIS A 90 -24.46 -30.66 -13.40
C HIS A 90 -23.33 -29.85 -14.03
N ALA A 91 -23.43 -29.57 -15.34
CA ALA A 91 -22.44 -28.80 -16.08
C ALA A 91 -22.18 -27.42 -15.46
N ARG A 92 -23.21 -26.77 -14.91
CA ARG A 92 -23.07 -25.44 -14.29
C ARG A 92 -22.18 -25.41 -13.05
N THR A 93 -21.95 -26.56 -12.41
CA THR A 93 -21.11 -26.72 -11.21
C THR A 93 -19.65 -27.07 -11.52
N LEU A 94 -19.28 -27.02 -12.80
CA LEU A 94 -17.95 -27.40 -13.28
C LEU A 94 -17.18 -26.17 -13.74
N LYS A 95 -15.90 -26.11 -13.38
CA LYS A 95 -14.93 -25.23 -14.03
C LYS A 95 -14.58 -25.83 -15.39
N TYR A 96 -14.19 -24.97 -16.33
CA TYR A 96 -13.93 -25.40 -17.70
C TYR A 96 -12.83 -26.49 -17.79
N LYS A 97 -11.80 -26.43 -16.93
CA LYS A 97 -10.74 -27.45 -16.88
C LYS A 97 -11.23 -28.83 -16.39
N ASP A 98 -12.31 -28.87 -15.61
CA ASP A 98 -12.81 -30.08 -14.95
C ASP A 98 -13.85 -30.80 -15.79
N VAL A 99 -14.37 -30.18 -16.85
CA VAL A 99 -15.40 -30.75 -17.73
C VAL A 99 -15.03 -32.13 -18.26
N ILE A 100 -13.75 -32.39 -18.55
CA ILE A 100 -13.31 -33.62 -19.19
C ILE A 100 -13.36 -34.86 -18.26
N ALA A 101 -13.44 -34.64 -16.96
CA ALA A 101 -13.62 -35.71 -15.98
C ALA A 101 -15.06 -36.23 -15.99
N TYR A 102 -16.03 -35.39 -16.39
CA TYR A 102 -17.46 -35.71 -16.36
C TYR A 102 -18.07 -35.88 -17.76
N PHE A 103 -17.44 -35.30 -18.78
CA PHE A 103 -17.84 -35.36 -20.18
C PHE A 103 -16.65 -35.76 -21.05
N TRP A 104 -16.91 -36.37 -22.20
CA TRP A 104 -15.89 -36.66 -23.21
C TRP A 104 -16.14 -35.86 -24.48
N TRP A 105 -15.07 -35.45 -25.14
CA TRP A 105 -15.13 -34.62 -26.34
C TRP A 105 -15.08 -35.47 -27.60
N ASP A 106 -16.16 -35.46 -28.39
CA ASP A 106 -16.15 -36.03 -29.73
C ASP A 106 -15.55 -35.02 -30.72
N LYS A 107 -14.34 -35.32 -31.22
CA LYS A 107 -13.63 -34.44 -32.17
C LYS A 107 -14.30 -34.35 -33.54
N SER A 108 -15.03 -35.39 -33.95
CA SER A 108 -15.70 -35.49 -35.25
C SER A 108 -17.02 -34.74 -35.23
N LYS A 109 -17.80 -34.92 -34.15
CA LYS A 109 -19.09 -34.23 -33.93
C LYS A 109 -18.94 -32.84 -33.33
N LYS A 110 -17.79 -32.52 -32.71
CA LYS A 110 -17.50 -31.26 -32.00
C LYS A 110 -18.48 -30.98 -30.85
N VAL A 111 -18.85 -32.03 -30.13
CA VAL A 111 -19.84 -31.99 -29.04
C VAL A 111 -19.30 -32.74 -27.82
N TRP A 112 -19.70 -32.28 -26.65
CA TRP A 112 -19.47 -32.97 -25.38
C TRP A 112 -20.57 -33.98 -25.11
N PHE A 113 -20.18 -35.20 -24.73
CA PHE A 113 -21.09 -36.26 -24.30
C PHE A 113 -20.86 -36.59 -22.83
N PRO A 114 -21.92 -36.90 -22.07
CA PRO A 114 -21.77 -37.32 -20.69
C PRO A 114 -20.99 -38.63 -20.61
N ARG A 115 -20.25 -38.80 -19.52
CA ARG A 115 -19.64 -40.08 -19.14
C ARG A 115 -20.52 -40.76 -18.10
N ASP A 116 -20.49 -42.08 -18.07
CA ASP A 116 -21.19 -42.85 -17.03
C ASP A 116 -20.49 -42.70 -15.67
N GLN A 117 -19.16 -42.74 -15.67
CA GLN A 117 -18.32 -42.61 -14.47
C GLN A 117 -17.30 -41.49 -14.62
N LYS A 118 -16.93 -40.90 -13.48
CA LYS A 118 -15.91 -39.85 -13.41
C LYS A 118 -14.56 -40.41 -13.86
N ALA A 119 -13.99 -39.83 -14.90
CA ALA A 119 -12.69 -40.22 -15.42
C ALA A 119 -11.53 -39.54 -14.67
N ASN A 120 -10.42 -40.26 -14.49
CA ASN A 120 -9.15 -39.68 -14.06
C ASN A 120 -8.48 -38.97 -15.25
N ALA A 121 -8.90 -37.73 -15.53
CA ALA A 121 -8.46 -36.95 -16.67
C ALA A 121 -8.17 -35.48 -16.29
N VAL A 122 -7.16 -34.86 -16.91
CA VAL A 122 -6.79 -33.45 -16.69
C VAL A 122 -7.03 -32.57 -17.92
N GLY A 123 -7.90 -31.57 -17.78
CA GLY A 123 -8.18 -30.58 -18.83
C GLY A 123 -7.14 -29.47 -18.81
N ARG A 124 -6.37 -29.34 -19.89
CA ARG A 124 -5.28 -28.36 -19.97
C ARG A 124 -5.66 -27.22 -20.91
N VAL A 125 -5.90 -26.05 -20.32
CA VAL A 125 -5.99 -24.77 -21.05
C VAL A 125 -4.56 -24.26 -21.27
N TYR A 126 -4.21 -23.90 -22.52
CA TYR A 126 -2.87 -23.43 -22.86
C TYR A 126 -2.42 -22.27 -21.97
N SER A 127 -1.12 -22.24 -21.65
CA SER A 127 -0.53 -21.04 -21.05
C SER A 127 -0.63 -19.89 -22.04
N VAL A 128 -1.11 -18.75 -21.56
CA VAL A 128 -1.16 -17.51 -22.31
C VAL A 128 -0.20 -16.57 -21.59
N SER A 129 0.69 -15.91 -22.34
CA SER A 129 1.59 -14.91 -21.76
C SER A 129 0.76 -13.72 -21.22
N TYR A 130 1.18 -13.14 -20.10
CA TYR A 130 0.57 -11.92 -19.57
C TYR A 130 0.60 -10.77 -20.59
N LEU A 131 1.61 -10.73 -21.47
CA LEU A 131 1.72 -9.75 -22.57
C LEU A 131 0.62 -9.89 -23.63
N SER A 132 -0.12 -11.00 -23.65
CA SER A 132 -1.28 -11.19 -24.55
C SER A 132 -2.54 -10.45 -24.09
N GLY A 133 -2.46 -9.65 -23.02
CA GLY A 133 -3.51 -8.74 -22.56
C GLY A 133 -4.83 -9.45 -22.24
N GLU A 134 -5.92 -9.02 -22.86
CA GLU A 134 -7.28 -9.56 -22.64
C GLU A 134 -7.39 -11.09 -22.73
N ARG A 135 -6.56 -11.74 -23.56
CA ARG A 135 -6.58 -13.21 -23.70
C ARG A 135 -6.02 -13.92 -22.47
N PHE A 136 -5.09 -13.29 -21.76
CA PHE A 136 -4.59 -13.79 -20.48
C PHE A 136 -5.69 -13.73 -19.42
N TYR A 137 -6.41 -12.62 -19.33
CA TYR A 137 -7.48 -12.45 -18.35
C TYR A 137 -8.68 -13.36 -18.63
N GLU A 138 -9.05 -13.55 -19.90
CA GLU A 138 -10.04 -14.56 -20.31
C GLU A 138 -9.66 -15.95 -19.78
N ARG A 139 -8.37 -16.34 -19.92
CA ARG A 139 -7.86 -17.62 -19.38
C ARG A 139 -8.05 -17.71 -17.87
N VAL A 140 -7.73 -16.64 -17.15
CA VAL A 140 -7.85 -16.61 -15.69
C VAL A 140 -9.30 -16.83 -15.27
N LEU A 141 -10.26 -16.17 -15.92
CA LEU A 141 -11.69 -16.37 -15.65
C LEU A 141 -12.13 -17.80 -15.93
N LEU A 142 -11.74 -18.38 -17.08
CA LEU A 142 -12.10 -19.75 -17.43
C LEU A 142 -11.60 -20.81 -16.43
N LEU A 143 -10.54 -20.50 -15.67
CA LEU A 143 -9.99 -21.40 -14.65
C LEU A 143 -10.71 -21.31 -13.30
N HIS A 144 -11.45 -20.23 -13.04
CA HIS A 144 -12.06 -19.95 -11.73
C HIS A 144 -13.58 -19.90 -11.78
N TRP A 145 -14.16 -19.48 -12.90
CA TRP A 145 -15.60 -19.29 -13.08
C TRP A 145 -16.32 -20.59 -13.42
N GLU A 146 -17.52 -20.74 -12.87
CA GLU A 146 -18.43 -21.86 -13.09
C GLU A 146 -19.71 -21.36 -13.77
N GLY A 147 -20.42 -22.24 -14.48
CA GLY A 147 -21.78 -21.96 -14.95
C GLY A 147 -21.97 -20.91 -16.03
N PHE A 148 -20.92 -20.26 -16.55
CA PHE A 148 -21.07 -19.25 -17.60
C PHE A 148 -21.65 -19.84 -18.90
N GLN A 149 -22.65 -19.17 -19.45
CA GLN A 149 -23.39 -19.61 -20.64
C GLN A 149 -23.01 -18.83 -21.91
N SER A 150 -22.23 -17.76 -21.77
CA SER A 150 -21.76 -16.94 -22.89
C SER A 150 -20.48 -16.19 -22.54
N PHE A 151 -19.77 -15.67 -23.56
CA PHE A 151 -18.65 -14.73 -23.37
C PHE A 151 -19.08 -13.43 -22.66
N LYS A 152 -20.36 -13.06 -22.75
CA LYS A 152 -20.92 -11.91 -22.03
C LYS A 152 -20.99 -12.21 -20.54
N GLU A 153 -21.52 -13.37 -20.17
CA GLU A 153 -21.62 -13.82 -18.77
C GLU A 153 -20.27 -14.06 -18.10
N LEU A 154 -19.25 -14.48 -18.86
CA LEU A 154 -17.89 -14.61 -18.34
C LEU A 154 -17.32 -13.28 -17.79
N ARG A 155 -17.93 -12.14 -18.14
CA ARG A 155 -17.59 -10.79 -17.64
C ARG A 155 -18.60 -10.22 -16.65
N MET A 156 -19.58 -10.99 -16.23
CA MET A 156 -20.58 -10.55 -15.25
C MET A 156 -20.10 -10.88 -13.84
N VAL A 157 -20.02 -9.89 -12.96
CA VAL A 157 -19.71 -10.08 -11.52
C VAL A 157 -20.77 -9.33 -10.74
N ASP A 158 -21.43 -10.00 -9.79
CA ASP A 158 -22.51 -9.44 -8.96
C ASP A 158 -23.61 -8.72 -9.78
N GLY A 159 -23.96 -9.27 -10.93
CA GLY A 159 -24.98 -8.70 -11.83
C GLY A 159 -24.51 -7.54 -12.71
N VAL A 160 -23.26 -7.08 -12.57
CA VAL A 160 -22.68 -5.97 -13.36
C VAL A 160 -21.75 -6.49 -14.45
N LYS A 161 -21.87 -5.94 -15.67
CA LYS A 161 -21.02 -6.31 -16.81
C LYS A 161 -19.71 -5.52 -16.82
N ALA A 162 -18.59 -6.21 -16.69
CA ALA A 162 -17.27 -5.61 -16.86
C ALA A 162 -16.99 -5.21 -18.32
N LYS A 163 -16.33 -4.06 -18.52
CA LYS A 163 -15.93 -3.58 -19.84
C LYS A 163 -14.89 -4.52 -20.50
N THR A 164 -13.96 -5.03 -19.71
CA THR A 164 -12.86 -5.93 -20.13
C THR A 164 -12.80 -7.16 -19.24
N TYR A 165 -12.15 -8.23 -19.71
CA TYR A 165 -11.90 -9.42 -18.89
C TYR A 165 -10.98 -9.09 -17.71
N GLN A 166 -10.02 -8.17 -17.90
CA GLN A 166 -9.16 -7.69 -16.81
C GLN A 166 -9.99 -7.13 -15.65
N ILE A 167 -10.98 -6.29 -15.94
CA ILE A 167 -11.83 -5.68 -14.92
C ILE A 167 -12.67 -6.76 -14.20
N ALA A 168 -13.19 -7.74 -14.93
CA ALA A 168 -13.90 -8.86 -14.30
C ALA A 168 -12.98 -9.65 -13.35
N CYS A 169 -11.76 -10.01 -13.79
CA CYS A 169 -10.79 -10.65 -12.90
C CYS A 169 -10.46 -9.79 -11.68
N ASN A 170 -10.40 -8.46 -11.86
CA ASN A 170 -10.12 -7.54 -10.78
C ASN A 170 -11.22 -7.53 -9.72
N TRP A 171 -12.48 -7.46 -10.16
CA TRP A 171 -13.65 -7.49 -9.27
C TRP A 171 -13.73 -8.77 -8.45
N LEU A 172 -13.23 -9.88 -9.00
CA LEU A 172 -13.19 -11.19 -8.37
C LEU A 172 -11.95 -11.43 -7.50
N GLY A 173 -11.05 -10.45 -7.38
CA GLY A 173 -9.79 -10.61 -6.65
C GLY A 173 -8.85 -11.67 -7.26
N LEU A 174 -9.04 -12.02 -8.54
CA LEU A 174 -8.21 -13.03 -9.23
C LEU A 174 -6.87 -12.46 -9.71
N LEU A 175 -6.71 -11.14 -9.67
CA LEU A 175 -5.49 -10.43 -10.00
C LEU A 175 -5.03 -9.68 -8.75
N VAL A 176 -3.72 -9.69 -8.53
CA VAL A 176 -3.09 -8.79 -7.58
C VAL A 176 -3.30 -7.36 -8.09
N ASN A 177 -4.23 -6.64 -7.47
CA ASN A 177 -4.58 -5.26 -7.78
C ASN A 177 -5.09 -4.57 -6.51
N ASN A 178 -5.29 -3.25 -6.57
CA ASN A 178 -5.78 -2.48 -5.42
C ASN A 178 -7.30 -2.26 -5.42
N TYR A 179 -8.09 -3.06 -6.14
CA TYR A 179 -9.54 -2.83 -6.27
C TYR A 179 -10.25 -2.99 -4.94
N LEU A 180 -9.97 -4.10 -4.24
CA LEU A 180 -10.54 -4.38 -2.92
C LEU A 180 -10.03 -3.37 -1.89
N ASP A 181 -8.73 -3.07 -1.90
CA ASP A 181 -8.14 -2.06 -1.00
C ASP A 181 -8.78 -0.68 -1.22
N ASN A 182 -9.00 -0.29 -2.49
CA ASN A 182 -9.65 0.97 -2.83
C ASN A 182 -11.11 0.99 -2.33
N LYS A 183 -11.87 -0.10 -2.55
CA LYS A 183 -13.26 -0.17 -2.09
C LYS A 183 -13.34 -0.13 -0.56
N ALA A 184 -12.44 -0.84 0.12
CA ALA A 184 -12.34 -0.85 1.57
C ALA A 184 -12.00 0.55 2.13
N LEU A 185 -11.05 1.27 1.53
CA LEU A 185 -10.73 2.63 1.95
C LEU A 185 -11.86 3.63 1.65
N VAL A 186 -12.58 3.49 0.54
CA VAL A 186 -13.78 4.31 0.26
C VAL A 186 -14.84 4.07 1.33
N GLU A 187 -15.13 2.82 1.67
CA GLU A 187 -16.11 2.48 2.69
C GLU A 187 -15.69 2.98 4.09
N ALA A 188 -14.43 2.74 4.48
CA ALA A 188 -13.90 3.21 5.75
C ALA A 188 -13.88 4.74 5.86
N SER A 189 -13.72 5.47 4.75
CA SER A 189 -13.75 6.94 4.75
C SER A 189 -15.08 7.54 5.17
N ALA A 190 -16.17 6.78 5.08
CA ALA A 190 -17.49 7.21 5.54
C ALA A 190 -17.66 7.11 7.07
N ALA A 191 -16.82 6.32 7.75
CA ALA A 191 -16.99 6.01 9.17
C ALA A 191 -15.79 6.37 10.06
N GLN A 192 -14.61 6.60 9.47
CA GLN A 192 -13.35 6.79 10.20
C GLN A 192 -12.80 8.21 10.03
N THR A 193 -12.04 8.67 11.01
CA THR A 193 -11.30 9.94 10.88
C THR A 193 -10.14 9.81 9.90
N GLY A 194 -9.65 10.93 9.36
CA GLY A 194 -8.54 10.92 8.39
C GLY A 194 -7.28 10.20 8.88
N TYR A 195 -6.91 10.39 10.15
CA TYR A 195 -5.76 9.69 10.74
C TYR A 195 -5.99 8.17 10.86
N GLN A 196 -7.16 7.75 11.34
CA GLN A 196 -7.52 6.31 11.40
C GLN A 196 -7.58 5.67 10.01
N LEU A 197 -8.02 6.42 9.00
CA LEU A 197 -8.01 5.94 7.62
C LEU A 197 -6.58 5.77 7.07
N ALA A 198 -5.67 6.66 7.45
CA ALA A 198 -4.24 6.52 7.13
C ALA A 198 -3.60 5.32 7.86
N GLU A 199 -4.07 5.02 9.08
CA GLU A 199 -3.66 3.83 9.84
C GLU A 199 -4.13 2.54 9.17
N ILE A 200 -5.40 2.47 8.75
CA ILE A 200 -5.92 1.34 7.95
C ILE A 200 -5.08 1.12 6.69
N PHE A 201 -4.74 2.19 5.98
CA PHE A 201 -3.86 2.10 4.82
C PHE A 201 -2.46 1.55 5.17
N ALA A 202 -1.85 2.01 6.27
CA ALA A 202 -0.55 1.53 6.72
C ALA A 202 -0.59 0.03 7.10
N ILE A 203 -1.65 -0.40 7.80
CA ILE A 203 -1.92 -1.80 8.14
C ILE A 203 -2.09 -2.65 6.87
N MET A 204 -2.83 -2.15 5.86
CA MET A 204 -2.94 -2.80 4.55
C MET A 204 -1.57 -2.98 3.92
N CYS A 205 -0.75 -1.93 3.88
CA CYS A 205 0.62 -2.00 3.32
C CYS A 205 1.51 -3.04 4.01
N PHE A 206 1.29 -3.31 5.30
CA PHE A 206 2.07 -4.29 6.06
C PHE A 206 1.51 -5.71 5.93
N HIS A 207 0.24 -5.93 6.26
CA HIS A 207 -0.35 -7.27 6.33
C HIS A 207 -0.85 -7.82 4.99
N SER A 208 -1.21 -6.95 4.05
CA SER A 208 -1.72 -7.32 2.74
C SER A 208 -1.30 -6.29 1.68
N PRO A 209 0.00 -6.26 1.31
CA PRO A 209 0.57 -5.17 0.52
C PRO A 209 -0.19 -4.96 -0.80
N PRO A 210 -0.70 -3.73 -1.06
CA PRO A 210 -1.36 -3.41 -2.31
C PRO A 210 -0.42 -3.59 -3.50
N ALA A 211 -0.96 -4.00 -4.65
CA ALA A 211 -0.23 -4.11 -5.91
C ALA A 211 0.48 -2.81 -6.36
N ASP A 212 -0.10 -1.65 -6.03
CA ASP A 212 0.50 -0.33 -6.26
C ASP A 212 0.10 0.62 -5.12
N ALA A 213 0.73 0.44 -3.96
CA ALA A 213 0.40 1.20 -2.76
C ALA A 213 0.54 2.73 -2.95
N LYS A 214 1.46 3.17 -3.82
CA LYS A 214 1.62 4.58 -4.17
C LYS A 214 0.37 5.11 -4.87
N LYS A 215 -0.10 4.46 -5.93
CA LYS A 215 -1.31 4.89 -6.63
C LYS A 215 -2.54 4.86 -5.73
N LEU A 216 -2.62 3.86 -4.84
CA LEU A 216 -3.69 3.78 -3.85
C LEU A 216 -3.66 4.99 -2.90
N PHE A 217 -2.49 5.35 -2.38
CA PHE A 217 -2.30 6.56 -1.56
C PHE A 217 -2.71 7.83 -2.33
N GLU A 218 -2.26 8.00 -3.57
CA GLU A 218 -2.59 9.17 -4.41
C GLU A 218 -4.11 9.33 -4.63
N THR A 219 -4.85 8.23 -4.54
CA THR A 219 -6.31 8.22 -4.66
C THR A 219 -6.99 8.70 -3.36
N HIS A 220 -6.39 8.44 -2.19
CA HIS A 220 -7.05 8.59 -0.89
C HIS A 220 -6.43 9.65 0.06
N TYR A 221 -5.30 10.26 -0.27
CA TYR A 221 -4.59 11.18 0.65
C TYR A 221 -5.43 12.38 1.14
N LEU A 222 -6.44 12.81 0.37
CA LEU A 222 -7.35 13.86 0.82
C LEU A 222 -8.22 13.37 1.97
N ALA A 223 -8.77 12.16 1.86
CA ALA A 223 -9.52 11.53 2.95
C ALA A 223 -8.61 11.28 4.17
N PHE A 224 -7.36 10.86 3.95
CA PHE A 224 -6.37 10.70 5.02
C PHE A 224 -6.09 11.98 5.80
N THR A 225 -6.39 13.17 5.25
CA THR A 225 -6.05 14.46 5.87
C THR A 225 -7.28 15.35 6.09
N ASP A 226 -8.48 14.77 6.10
CA ASP A 226 -9.72 15.54 6.22
C ASP A 226 -9.83 16.30 7.55
N ASN A 227 -9.43 15.66 8.65
CA ASN A 227 -9.40 16.23 9.99
C ASN A 227 -8.39 17.40 10.17
N VAL A 228 -7.53 17.64 9.19
CA VAL A 228 -6.51 18.71 9.19
C VAL A 228 -6.52 19.51 7.88
N ALA A 229 -7.68 19.57 7.21
CA ALA A 229 -7.79 20.24 5.92
C ALA A 229 -7.55 21.77 6.01
N ARG A 230 -7.54 22.36 7.20
CA ARG A 230 -7.43 23.81 7.45
C ARG A 230 -6.17 24.17 8.25
N LEU A 231 -5.74 25.43 8.13
CA LEU A 231 -4.58 25.97 8.87
C LEU A 231 -4.82 26.00 10.38
N ASP A 232 -5.90 26.65 10.79
CA ASP A 232 -6.53 26.47 12.10
C ASP A 232 -7.68 25.48 11.96
N VAL A 233 -7.65 24.40 12.75
CA VAL A 233 -8.65 23.32 12.74
C VAL A 233 -9.88 23.68 13.59
N THR A 234 -9.73 24.62 14.52
CA THR A 234 -10.80 25.07 15.42
C THR A 234 -11.72 26.11 14.79
N ASP A 235 -11.23 26.88 13.82
CA ASP A 235 -12.00 27.83 13.04
C ASP A 235 -12.52 27.23 11.72
N ARG A 236 -13.84 27.24 11.52
CA ARG A 236 -14.47 26.72 10.28
C ARG A 236 -14.20 27.59 9.05
N ASN A 237 -13.93 28.88 9.24
CA ASN A 237 -13.65 29.86 8.19
C ASN A 237 -12.16 29.93 7.83
N SER A 238 -11.32 29.24 8.60
CA SER A 238 -9.89 29.14 8.36
C SER A 238 -9.58 28.56 6.99
N ARG A 239 -8.50 29.10 6.40
CA ARG A 239 -8.06 28.78 5.05
C ARG A 239 -7.71 27.29 4.90
N LEU A 240 -8.28 26.67 3.87
CA LEU A 240 -7.94 25.30 3.45
C LEU A 240 -6.47 25.19 3.00
N LEU A 241 -5.83 24.10 3.41
CA LEU A 241 -4.53 23.70 2.91
C LEU A 241 -4.61 23.27 1.45
N ARG A 242 -3.60 23.65 0.66
CA ARG A 242 -3.49 23.20 -0.74
C ARG A 242 -3.34 21.69 -0.78
N ASN A 243 -3.89 21.05 -1.80
CA ASN A 243 -3.81 19.59 -2.00
C ASN A 243 -2.36 19.08 -1.99
N SER A 244 -1.40 19.84 -2.52
CA SER A 244 0.03 19.49 -2.45
C SER A 244 0.57 19.40 -1.02
N LYS A 245 0.13 20.29 -0.11
CA LYS A 245 0.50 20.23 1.31
C LYS A 245 -0.19 19.07 2.02
N ARG A 246 -1.46 18.84 1.72
CA ARG A 246 -2.23 17.71 2.27
C ARG A 246 -1.66 16.36 1.84
N ARG A 247 -1.22 16.23 0.59
CA ARG A 247 -0.53 15.05 0.07
C ARG A 247 0.75 14.72 0.85
N VAL A 248 1.57 15.74 1.09
CA VAL A 248 2.79 15.63 1.89
C VAL A 248 2.48 15.26 3.34
N LEU A 249 1.43 15.84 3.92
CA LEU A 249 0.98 15.53 5.28
C LEU A 249 0.45 14.09 5.41
N GLY A 250 -0.27 13.58 4.40
CA GLY A 250 -0.69 12.19 4.36
C GLY A 250 0.51 11.24 4.37
N TRP A 251 1.56 11.54 3.59
CA TRP A 251 2.78 10.74 3.62
C TRP A 251 3.50 10.81 4.96
N PHE A 252 3.43 11.94 5.64
CA PHE A 252 4.01 12.12 6.98
C PHE A 252 3.35 11.16 7.98
N TRP A 253 2.02 11.09 7.97
CA TRP A 253 1.25 10.23 8.87
C TRP A 253 1.52 8.76 8.59
N VAL A 254 1.41 8.33 7.33
CA VAL A 254 1.69 6.93 6.96
C VAL A 254 3.12 6.56 7.36
N LYS A 255 4.11 7.41 7.08
CA LYS A 255 5.49 7.16 7.50
C LYS A 255 5.63 7.02 9.02
N GLY A 256 4.97 7.89 9.78
CA GLY A 256 4.98 7.84 11.25
C GLY A 256 4.35 6.56 11.79
N ILE A 257 3.20 6.15 11.25
CA ILE A 257 2.48 4.94 11.65
C ILE A 257 3.29 3.69 11.30
N MET A 258 3.91 3.64 10.12
CA MET A 258 4.77 2.51 9.72
C MET A 258 6.00 2.37 10.62
N ALA A 259 6.62 3.49 11.00
CA ALA A 259 7.72 3.47 11.95
C ALA A 259 7.32 2.95 13.34
N GLN A 260 6.06 3.14 13.77
CA GLN A 260 5.54 2.53 15.01
C GLN A 260 5.38 1.02 14.89
N MET A 261 5.13 0.52 13.68
CA MET A 261 5.09 -0.92 13.37
C MET A 261 6.48 -1.49 13.03
N GLU A 262 7.56 -0.76 13.34
CA GLU A 262 8.96 -1.15 13.04
C GLU A 262 9.23 -1.42 11.55
N HIS A 263 8.44 -0.81 10.66
CA HIS A 263 8.54 -0.97 9.21
C HIS A 263 8.85 0.35 8.49
N THR A 264 9.40 0.24 7.30
CA THR A 264 9.69 1.38 6.43
C THR A 264 8.79 1.38 5.19
N LEU A 265 8.57 2.57 4.63
CA LEU A 265 7.82 2.72 3.37
C LEU A 265 8.49 1.98 2.21
N ASP A 266 9.82 1.88 2.21
CA ASP A 266 10.60 1.24 1.17
C ASP A 266 10.37 -0.28 1.14
N GLU A 267 10.16 -0.90 2.31
CA GLU A 267 9.82 -2.33 2.43
C GLU A 267 8.44 -2.66 1.84
N CYS A 268 7.54 -1.68 1.77
CA CYS A 268 6.24 -1.79 1.11
C CYS A 268 6.27 -1.35 -0.37
N GLY A 269 7.46 -1.12 -0.94
CA GLY A 269 7.64 -0.69 -2.33
C GLY A 269 7.22 0.76 -2.59
N ILE A 270 7.10 1.59 -1.54
CA ILE A 270 6.68 2.98 -1.65
C ILE A 270 7.89 3.91 -1.61
N PHE A 271 8.31 4.37 -2.78
CA PHE A 271 9.37 5.37 -2.91
C PHE A 271 8.79 6.79 -2.96
N ILE A 272 8.98 7.55 -1.89
CA ILE A 272 8.62 8.99 -1.82
C ILE A 272 9.58 9.79 -2.72
N SER A 273 9.03 10.69 -3.55
CA SER A 273 9.86 11.52 -4.44
C SER A 273 10.78 12.45 -3.64
N GLN A 274 11.96 12.79 -4.18
CA GLN A 274 12.85 13.75 -3.52
C GLN A 274 12.17 15.10 -3.24
N ALA A 275 11.23 15.54 -4.08
CA ALA A 275 10.47 16.77 -3.88
C ALA A 275 9.50 16.66 -2.69
N ASP A 276 8.85 15.51 -2.52
CA ASP A 276 7.94 15.25 -1.41
C ASP A 276 8.71 15.06 -0.10
N THR A 277 9.84 14.34 -0.13
CA THR A 277 10.80 14.27 0.97
C THR A 277 11.32 15.66 1.34
N ARG A 278 11.50 16.57 0.37
CA ARG A 278 11.86 17.97 0.60
C ARG A 278 10.73 18.81 1.20
N ALA A 279 9.46 18.47 0.96
CA ALA A 279 8.28 19.16 1.46
C ALA A 279 7.79 18.66 2.84
N LEU A 280 8.08 17.40 3.19
CA LEU A 280 7.80 16.70 4.47
C LEU A 280 8.52 17.30 5.70
N ASN A 281 9.04 18.52 5.57
CA ASN A 281 10.34 18.86 6.10
C ASN A 281 10.19 20.13 6.95
N VAL A 282 10.27 19.93 8.25
CA VAL A 282 10.71 20.89 9.30
C VAL A 282 11.96 21.74 8.88
N LYS A 283 12.59 21.38 7.75
CA LYS A 283 13.63 22.05 6.95
C LYS A 283 13.54 23.57 6.81
N MET A 284 12.38 24.22 6.75
CA MET A 284 12.38 25.69 6.60
C MET A 284 12.89 26.45 7.83
N ALA A 285 12.82 25.86 9.04
CA ALA A 285 13.40 26.45 10.25
C ALA A 285 14.89 26.08 10.40
N LEU A 286 15.22 24.79 10.24
CA LEU A 286 16.59 24.29 10.44
C LEU A 286 17.57 24.69 9.32
N THR A 287 17.10 24.84 8.08
CA THR A 287 17.99 25.08 6.91
C THR A 287 18.22 26.57 6.62
N LYS A 288 17.45 27.48 7.25
CA LYS A 288 17.68 28.93 7.13
C LYS A 288 18.52 29.50 8.27
N ARG A 289 18.93 28.69 9.27
CA ARG A 289 19.54 29.16 10.54
C ARG A 289 18.81 30.39 11.09
N GLN A 290 17.48 30.39 11.00
CA GLN A 290 16.67 31.47 11.55
C GLN A 290 16.29 31.08 12.96
N GLU A 291 16.64 31.94 13.92
CA GLU A 291 16.23 31.84 15.30
C GLU A 291 14.71 31.65 15.40
N ARG A 292 14.27 30.57 16.04
CA ARG A 292 12.85 30.27 16.22
C ARG A 292 12.63 29.52 17.52
N LEU A 293 11.65 30.01 18.27
CA LEU A 293 11.10 29.38 19.45
C LEU A 293 9.79 28.70 19.04
N PHE A 294 9.68 27.40 19.30
CA PHE A 294 8.48 26.62 19.08
C PHE A 294 7.98 26.09 20.41
N TYR A 295 6.66 26.06 20.57
CA TYR A 295 5.99 25.37 21.67
C TYR A 295 5.06 24.32 21.08
N LEU A 296 5.23 23.07 21.49
CA LEU A 296 4.41 21.94 21.12
C LEU A 296 3.37 21.70 22.21
N ASP A 297 2.17 22.22 22.00
CA ASP A 297 1.00 21.94 22.84
C ASP A 297 0.27 20.69 22.34
N GLY A 298 -0.24 19.91 23.28
CA GLY A 298 -1.12 18.77 23.00
C GLY A 298 -1.53 18.08 24.29
N PRO A 299 -2.76 17.52 24.39
CA PRO A 299 -3.16 16.77 25.57
C PRO A 299 -2.27 15.53 25.80
N GLY A 300 -2.27 14.97 27.01
CA GLY A 300 -1.66 13.66 27.29
C GLY A 300 -2.11 12.59 26.29
N GLY A 301 -1.18 11.72 25.86
CA GLY A 301 -1.46 10.61 24.95
C GLY A 301 -1.42 10.92 23.44
N ASN A 302 -1.23 12.18 23.02
CA ASN A 302 -1.28 12.55 21.59
C ASN A 302 0.07 12.47 20.85
N GLY A 303 1.00 11.64 21.33
CA GLY A 303 2.27 11.39 20.62
C GLY A 303 3.27 12.56 20.60
N LYS A 304 3.20 13.51 21.54
CA LYS A 304 4.19 14.61 21.64
C LYS A 304 5.63 14.09 21.73
N THR A 305 5.88 13.17 22.66
CA THR A 305 7.19 12.53 22.85
C THR A 305 7.65 11.76 21.60
N PHE A 306 6.71 11.12 20.89
CA PHE A 306 7.00 10.46 19.60
C PHE A 306 7.45 11.48 18.54
N LEU A 307 6.77 12.63 18.45
CA LEU A 307 7.16 13.71 17.54
C LEU A 307 8.53 14.29 17.92
N LEU A 308 8.79 14.55 19.19
CA LEU A 308 10.10 15.03 19.66
C LEU A 308 11.21 14.04 19.31
N ASN A 309 11.02 12.75 19.57
CA ASN A 309 11.98 11.70 19.17
C ASN A 309 12.20 11.64 17.66
N THR A 310 11.15 11.89 16.87
CA THR A 310 11.27 11.99 15.40
C THR A 310 12.16 13.16 15.00
N VAL A 311 12.01 14.32 15.64
CA VAL A 311 12.86 15.49 15.41
C VAL A 311 14.31 15.23 15.85
N ILE A 312 14.52 14.57 17.00
CA ILE A 312 15.85 14.18 17.49
C ILE A 312 16.56 13.28 16.48
N ASN A 313 15.89 12.22 16.00
CA ASN A 313 16.45 11.32 15.00
C ASN A 313 16.81 12.05 13.70
N LEU A 314 15.95 12.97 13.25
CA LEU A 314 16.21 13.76 12.05
C LEU A 314 17.41 14.70 12.22
N ALA A 315 17.56 15.31 13.40
CA ALA A 315 18.71 16.16 13.71
C ALA A 315 20.01 15.34 13.77
N SER A 316 19.98 14.18 14.43
CA SER A 316 21.11 13.25 14.51
C SER A 316 21.56 12.75 13.13
N ALA A 317 20.62 12.37 12.25
CA ALA A 317 20.93 11.96 10.88
C ALA A 317 21.54 13.07 10.00
N ARG A 318 21.53 14.33 10.49
CA ARG A 318 22.11 15.49 9.82
C ARG A 318 23.28 16.10 10.59
N GLU A 319 23.78 15.38 11.60
CA GLU A 319 24.90 15.81 12.44
C GLU A 319 24.64 17.17 13.14
N ILE A 320 23.36 17.50 13.37
CA ILE A 320 22.98 18.71 14.09
C ILE A 320 23.14 18.44 15.58
N LEU A 321 24.04 19.17 16.22
CA LEU A 321 24.27 19.07 17.66
C LEU A 321 23.02 19.52 18.41
N THR A 322 22.37 18.56 19.07
CA THR A 322 21.06 18.72 19.71
C THR A 322 21.17 18.47 21.20
N ILE A 323 20.65 19.39 22.01
CA ILE A 323 20.49 19.18 23.45
C ILE A 323 19.07 18.71 23.70
N VAL A 324 18.94 17.54 24.32
CA VAL A 324 17.66 16.93 24.64
C VAL A 324 17.49 16.92 26.15
N ALA A 325 16.53 17.69 26.63
CA ALA A 325 16.23 17.88 28.03
C ALA A 325 14.77 17.54 28.33
N ALA A 326 14.51 17.09 29.54
CA ALA A 326 13.16 17.03 30.11
C ALA A 326 13.16 17.47 31.57
N SER A 327 12.03 17.94 32.07
CA SER A 327 11.93 18.44 33.45
C SER A 327 12.04 17.34 34.52
N SER A 328 11.66 16.10 34.19
CA SER A 328 11.75 14.91 35.06
C SER A 328 12.66 13.83 34.47
N GLY A 329 13.31 13.06 35.35
CA GLY A 329 14.17 11.93 34.94
C GLY A 329 13.41 10.84 34.19
N VAL A 330 12.17 10.54 34.57
CA VAL A 330 11.34 9.54 33.88
C VAL A 330 11.03 9.98 32.45
N VAL A 331 10.72 11.27 32.26
CA VAL A 331 10.43 11.84 30.94
C VAL A 331 11.69 11.90 30.08
N ALA A 332 12.84 12.21 30.68
CA ALA A 332 14.12 12.22 29.97
C ALA A 332 14.46 10.85 29.36
N LEU A 333 14.15 9.74 30.05
CA LEU A 333 14.35 8.38 29.54
C LEU A 333 13.52 8.06 28.30
N LEU A 334 12.38 8.74 28.11
CA LEU A 334 11.53 8.57 26.94
C LEU A 334 12.06 9.31 25.71
N LEU A 335 13.03 10.21 25.89
CA LEU A 335 13.68 10.93 24.81
C LEU A 335 15.03 10.31 24.47
N LYS A 336 15.32 10.14 23.18
CA LYS A 336 16.61 9.61 22.72
C LYS A 336 17.75 10.56 23.10
N GLY A 337 18.71 10.06 23.88
CA GLY A 337 19.80 10.88 24.43
C GLY A 337 19.33 11.94 25.43
N GLY A 338 18.11 11.79 25.97
CA GLY A 338 17.53 12.71 26.92
C GLY A 338 18.20 12.64 28.28
N GLN A 339 18.27 13.78 28.94
CA GLN A 339 18.67 13.92 30.34
C GLN A 339 17.77 14.95 31.02
N THR A 340 17.86 15.06 32.34
CA THR A 340 17.09 16.10 33.05
C THR A 340 17.59 17.50 32.69
N SER A 341 16.70 18.48 32.62
CA SER A 341 17.07 19.88 32.34
C SER A 341 18.07 20.44 33.35
N HIS A 342 17.93 20.06 34.62
CA HIS A 342 18.89 20.38 35.67
C HIS A 342 20.28 19.82 35.40
N SER A 343 20.39 18.59 34.87
CA SER A 343 21.67 18.00 34.46
C SER A 343 22.21 18.65 33.19
N ALA A 344 21.38 18.78 32.16
CA ALA A 344 21.75 19.30 30.84
C ALA A 344 22.37 20.70 30.92
N PHE A 345 21.77 21.57 31.73
CA PHE A 345 22.15 22.97 31.79
C PHE A 345 22.83 23.38 33.08
N LYS A 346 22.97 22.49 34.09
CA LYS A 346 23.42 22.83 35.45
C LYS A 346 22.55 23.91 36.12
N ILE A 347 21.23 23.73 36.04
CA ILE A 347 20.27 24.63 36.67
C ILE A 347 20.39 24.51 38.21
N PRO A 348 20.57 25.61 38.95
CA PRO A 348 20.59 25.59 40.41
C PRO A 348 19.26 25.09 40.98
N ILE A 349 19.28 24.49 42.17
CA ILE A 349 18.04 24.02 42.83
C ILE A 349 17.16 25.21 43.26
N ASN A 350 17.78 26.30 43.72
CA ASN A 350 17.11 27.53 44.10
C ASN A 350 17.43 28.61 43.06
N VAL A 351 16.47 28.88 42.16
CA VAL A 351 16.68 29.81 41.04
C VAL A 351 15.97 31.14 41.33
N GLY A 352 16.76 32.14 41.74
CA GLY A 352 16.29 33.53 41.86
C GLY A 352 15.98 34.15 40.49
N LYS A 353 15.31 35.32 40.49
CA LYS A 353 14.91 35.99 39.24
C LYS A 353 16.09 36.29 38.32
N GLU A 354 17.26 36.66 38.87
CA GLU A 354 18.48 37.01 38.13
C GLU A 354 19.53 35.88 38.08
N ALA A 355 19.17 34.67 38.52
CA ALA A 355 20.12 33.56 38.51
C ALA A 355 20.49 33.13 37.09
N GLU A 356 21.71 32.60 36.95
CA GLU A 356 22.23 31.88 35.80
C GLU A 356 22.50 30.42 36.17
N CYS A 357 22.75 29.59 35.17
CA CYS A 357 23.17 28.22 35.39
C CYS A 357 24.66 28.13 35.77
N GLY A 358 25.01 27.10 36.55
CA GLY A 358 26.38 26.85 37.01
C GLY A 358 27.27 26.26 35.91
N VAL A 359 27.46 27.02 34.82
CA VAL A 359 28.28 26.64 33.66
C VAL A 359 29.39 27.68 33.46
N ASP A 360 30.64 27.24 33.70
CA ASP A 360 31.84 28.04 33.48
C ASP A 360 32.16 28.17 31.99
N ASN A 361 32.61 29.35 31.55
CA ASN A 361 32.88 29.64 30.13
C ASN A 361 33.92 28.70 29.50
N ASP A 362 34.92 28.27 30.28
CA ASP A 362 36.02 27.44 29.80
C ASP A 362 35.71 25.92 29.90
N SER A 363 34.50 25.57 30.33
CA SER A 363 34.09 24.17 30.47
C SER A 363 33.76 23.51 29.13
N LEU A 364 33.98 22.20 29.04
CA LEU A 364 33.54 21.41 27.87
C LEU A 364 32.02 21.55 27.64
N LEU A 365 31.24 21.63 28.73
CA LEU A 365 29.81 21.84 28.65
C LEU A 365 29.48 23.18 27.99
N ALA A 366 30.16 24.27 28.35
CA ALA A 366 29.97 25.56 27.68
C ALA A 366 30.24 25.48 26.18
N SER A 367 31.32 24.81 25.76
CA SER A 367 31.62 24.59 24.34
C SER A 367 30.50 23.82 23.61
N ILE A 368 29.96 22.77 24.24
CA ILE A 368 28.82 22.00 23.70
C ILE A 368 27.56 22.86 23.61
N LEU A 369 27.25 23.62 24.67
CA LEU A 369 26.11 24.53 24.71
C LEU A 369 26.24 25.63 23.65
N ALA A 370 27.43 26.19 23.46
CA ALA A 370 27.71 27.21 22.45
C ALA A 370 27.48 26.65 21.04
N ALA A 371 28.02 25.46 20.75
CA ALA A 371 27.93 24.81 19.45
C ALA A 371 26.55 24.23 19.13
N ALA A 372 25.72 23.92 20.14
CA ALA A 372 24.41 23.32 19.93
C ALA A 372 23.51 24.22 19.07
N GLU A 373 22.90 23.66 18.04
CA GLU A 373 22.01 24.38 17.12
C GLU A 373 20.52 24.20 17.48
N LEU A 374 20.19 23.08 18.12
CA LEU A 374 18.84 22.71 18.50
C LEU A 374 18.74 22.35 19.99
N ILE A 375 17.72 22.87 20.65
CA ILE A 375 17.33 22.48 22.01
C ILE A 375 15.92 21.93 21.96
N ILE A 376 15.74 20.73 22.50
CA ILE A 376 14.43 20.11 22.74
C ILE A 376 14.25 20.00 24.24
N TRP A 377 13.15 20.55 24.75
CA TRP A 377 12.85 20.53 26.17
C TRP A 377 11.40 20.10 26.40
N ASP A 378 11.22 18.86 26.85
CA ASP A 378 9.91 18.27 27.14
C ASP A 378 9.45 18.50 28.59
N GLU A 379 8.13 18.52 28.77
CA GLU A 379 7.44 18.86 30.01
C GLU A 379 7.94 20.17 30.66
N VAL A 380 8.23 21.19 29.85
CA VAL A 380 8.72 22.48 30.34
C VAL A 380 7.73 23.15 31.30
N VAL A 381 6.44 22.86 31.15
CA VAL A 381 5.36 23.39 32.01
C VAL A 381 5.49 22.96 33.47
N THR A 382 6.27 21.93 33.77
CA THR A 382 6.50 21.44 35.13
C THR A 382 7.69 22.11 35.83
N ILE A 383 8.40 23.02 35.15
CA ILE A 383 9.52 23.79 35.71
C ILE A 383 9.16 25.26 35.89
N HIS A 384 9.74 25.90 36.91
CA HIS A 384 9.51 27.32 37.17
C HIS A 384 10.16 28.21 36.09
N MET A 385 9.50 29.33 35.74
CA MET A 385 9.97 30.27 34.71
C MET A 385 11.40 30.78 34.96
N ASN A 386 11.79 31.01 36.23
CA ASN A 386 13.16 31.41 36.57
C ASN A 386 14.21 30.41 36.06
N CYS A 387 13.91 29.11 36.04
CA CYS A 387 14.82 28.10 35.51
C CYS A 387 15.01 28.26 34.00
N ILE A 388 13.93 28.55 33.27
CA ILE A 388 13.95 28.81 31.82
C ILE A 388 14.78 30.07 31.54
N ASN A 389 14.55 31.14 32.31
CA ASN A 389 15.28 32.40 32.20
C ASN A 389 16.78 32.24 32.52
N ALA A 390 17.12 31.43 33.52
CA ALA A 390 18.51 31.13 33.86
C ALA A 390 19.22 30.41 32.71
N VAL A 391 18.55 29.48 32.03
CA VAL A 391 19.08 28.80 30.84
C VAL A 391 19.24 29.79 29.68
N ASP A 392 18.26 30.64 29.41
CA ASP A 392 18.33 31.67 28.37
C ASP A 392 19.55 32.60 28.58
N ARG A 393 19.71 33.17 29.79
CA ARG A 393 20.87 34.02 30.13
C ARG A 393 22.20 33.29 29.92
N THR A 394 22.29 32.06 30.41
CA THR A 394 23.50 31.23 30.29
C THR A 394 23.85 30.98 28.82
N LEU A 395 22.86 30.63 27.99
CA LEU A 395 23.08 30.38 26.56
C LEU A 395 23.46 31.65 25.81
N ARG A 396 22.90 32.81 26.17
CA ARG A 396 23.31 34.10 25.59
C ARG A 396 24.76 34.43 25.93
N ARG A 397 25.17 34.22 27.18
CA ARG A 397 26.55 34.40 27.63
C ARG A 397 27.51 33.46 26.91
N VAL A 398 27.24 32.16 26.98
CA VAL A 398 28.14 31.11 26.45
C VAL A 398 28.22 31.13 24.92
N ALA A 399 27.12 31.46 24.23
CA ALA A 399 27.12 31.62 22.77
C ALA A 399 27.54 33.04 22.31
N GLN A 400 27.82 33.96 23.24
CA GLN A 400 28.11 35.38 22.97
C GLN A 400 27.09 36.02 22.01
N CYS A 401 25.80 35.71 22.23
CA CYS A 401 24.70 36.07 21.34
C CYS A 401 23.52 36.57 22.17
N ASN A 402 23.15 37.84 22.02
CA ASN A 402 22.07 38.46 22.80
C ASN A 402 20.66 38.06 22.36
N LYS A 403 20.52 37.23 21.32
CA LYS A 403 19.22 36.70 20.88
C LYS A 403 18.69 35.67 21.90
N PRO A 404 17.36 35.47 22.01
CA PRO A 404 16.80 34.43 22.87
C PRO A 404 17.49 33.08 22.67
N PHE A 405 17.82 32.43 23.79
CA PHE A 405 18.55 31.17 23.92
C PHE A 405 19.87 31.13 23.14
N GLY A 406 20.55 32.27 23.00
CA GLY A 406 21.79 32.38 22.24
C GLY A 406 21.59 32.22 20.72
N GLY A 407 20.38 32.48 20.20
CA GLY A 407 20.05 32.38 18.78
C GLY A 407 19.78 30.96 18.28
N LYS A 408 19.61 30.01 19.20
CA LYS A 408 19.35 28.59 18.89
C LYS A 408 17.91 28.37 18.47
N VAL A 409 17.67 27.25 17.79
CA VAL A 409 16.30 26.75 17.60
C VAL A 409 15.90 26.02 18.87
N VAL A 410 14.78 26.40 19.47
CA VAL A 410 14.30 25.79 20.71
C VAL A 410 12.88 25.28 20.51
N ILE A 411 12.66 24.02 20.88
CA ILE A 411 11.35 23.37 20.86
C ILE A 411 11.01 23.00 22.29
N PHE A 412 10.08 23.76 22.85
CA PHE A 412 9.42 23.42 24.09
C PHE A 412 8.26 22.46 23.83
N SER A 413 8.00 21.57 24.78
CA SER A 413 6.83 20.71 24.80
C SER A 413 6.30 20.64 26.22
N GLY A 414 4.98 20.47 26.34
CA GLY A 414 4.32 20.32 27.61
C GLY A 414 2.81 20.47 27.44
N ASP A 415 2.08 20.05 28.47
CA ASP A 415 0.63 20.17 28.51
C ASP A 415 0.24 21.02 29.71
N PHE A 416 -0.20 22.26 29.48
CA PHE A 416 -0.63 23.15 30.56
C PHE A 416 -1.85 22.63 31.34
N ARG A 417 -2.54 21.59 30.83
CA ARG A 417 -3.62 20.89 31.52
C ARG A 417 -3.12 19.81 32.49
N GLN A 418 -1.83 19.47 32.46
CA GLN A 418 -1.20 18.53 33.39
C GLN A 418 -0.67 19.25 34.63
N THR A 419 0.00 18.51 35.52
CA THR A 419 0.52 19.02 36.80
C THR A 419 1.41 20.25 36.60
N LEU A 420 1.06 21.34 37.28
CA LEU A 420 1.85 22.58 37.35
C LEU A 420 3.17 22.38 38.12
N PRO A 421 4.13 23.32 38.03
CA PRO A 421 5.41 23.21 38.74
C PRO A 421 5.24 23.00 40.24
N VAL A 422 6.10 22.16 40.82
CA VAL A 422 6.12 21.92 42.26
C VAL A 422 6.69 23.15 42.98
N VAL A 423 5.83 23.86 43.71
CA VAL A 423 6.22 25.00 44.55
C VAL A 423 6.48 24.51 45.97
N LYS A 424 7.71 24.69 46.47
CA LYS A 424 8.03 24.39 47.87
C LYS A 424 7.44 25.49 48.78
N TYR A 425 6.78 25.08 49.86
CA TYR A 425 6.38 25.91 51.02
C TYR A 425 5.24 26.94 50.85
N ASN A 426 4.10 26.61 50.23
CA ASN A 426 2.87 27.43 50.24
C ASN A 426 3.00 28.89 49.75
N THR A 427 4.15 29.31 49.22
CA THR A 427 4.35 30.63 48.63
C THR A 427 4.03 30.56 47.16
N PHE A 428 2.78 30.91 46.81
CA PHE A 428 2.41 31.15 45.42
C PHE A 428 3.29 32.27 44.86
N PRO A 429 4.00 32.07 43.73
CA PRO A 429 4.56 33.21 43.03
C PRO A 429 3.40 34.10 42.55
N PRO A 430 3.53 35.44 42.68
CA PRO A 430 2.51 36.38 42.22
C PRO A 430 2.26 36.30 40.71
#